data_AF-A0A1M7QZM5-F1
#
_entry.id   AF-A0A1M7QZM5-F1
#
_cell.length_a   1.000
_cell.length_b   1.000
_cell.length_c   1.000
_cell.angle_alpha   90.00
_cell.angle_beta   90.00
_cell.angle_gamma   90.00
#
_symmetry.space_group_name_H-M   'P 1'
#
loop_
_entity.id
_entity.type
_entity.pdbx_description
1 polymer ?
#
loop_
_entity_poly.entity_id
_entity_poly.type
_entity_poly.pdbx_seq_one_letter_code
_entity_poly.pdbx_strand_id
1 'polypeptide(L)'
;MMAAAHANPESALYAACAAVHSASARLLLRAQAGGQARTDMNGDDLFGLMSALGWLVDLPAFAPRADHLSHIVASAILPNLPSHGVAKQPAKPGR
;
A
#
# COMPACT_ATOMS: atom_id res chain seq x y z
N MET A 1 2.30 -23.10 -0.78
CA MET A 1 3.42 -23.27 -1.73
C MET A 1 3.28 -22.22 -2.84
N MET A 2 3.73 -20.99 -2.58
CA MET A 2 3.73 -19.84 -3.52
C MET A 2 4.91 -18.87 -3.23
N ALA A 3 5.44 -18.89 -2.00
CA ALA A 3 6.56 -18.06 -1.57
C ALA A 3 7.91 -18.33 -2.29
N ALA A 4 8.06 -19.46 -3.00
CA ALA A 4 9.32 -19.81 -3.67
C ALA A 4 9.46 -19.21 -5.09
N ALA A 5 8.41 -18.57 -5.64
CA ALA A 5 8.45 -17.97 -6.98
C ALA A 5 8.97 -16.51 -6.99
N HIS A 6 9.19 -15.90 -5.83
CA HIS A 6 9.62 -14.49 -5.72
C HIS A 6 11.07 -14.23 -6.17
N ALA A 7 11.93 -15.25 -6.24
CA ALA A 7 13.35 -15.10 -6.55
C ALA A 7 13.77 -15.69 -7.91
N ASN A 8 12.82 -16.12 -8.75
CA ASN A 8 13.10 -16.73 -10.05
C ASN A 8 12.83 -15.73 -11.20
N PRO A 9 13.87 -15.23 -11.91
CA PRO A 9 13.71 -14.27 -13.00
C PRO A 9 12.82 -14.77 -14.15
N GLU A 10 12.72 -16.09 -14.32
CA GLU A 10 11.93 -16.76 -15.36
C GLU A 10 10.44 -16.95 -14.98
N SER A 11 10.01 -16.50 -13.80
CA SER A 11 8.61 -16.58 -13.38
C SER A 11 7.77 -15.51 -14.08
N ALA A 12 6.62 -15.91 -14.64
CA ALA A 12 5.64 -14.97 -15.22
C ALA A 12 5.19 -13.87 -14.23
N LEU A 13 5.27 -14.15 -12.92
CA LEU A 13 4.92 -13.18 -11.88
C LEU A 13 6.11 -12.30 -11.45
N TYR A 14 7.35 -12.70 -11.73
CA TYR A 14 8.55 -11.93 -11.35
C TYR A 14 8.56 -10.56 -12.02
N ALA A 15 8.31 -10.53 -13.34
CA ALA A 15 8.24 -9.27 -14.08
C ALA A 15 7.15 -8.34 -13.54
N ALA A 16 5.98 -8.88 -13.20
CA ALA A 16 4.89 -8.11 -12.60
C ALA A 16 5.26 -7.59 -11.20
N CYS A 17 5.85 -8.43 -10.34
CA CYS A 17 6.26 -8.05 -8.99
C CYS A 17 7.36 -6.98 -9.00
N ALA A 18 8.37 -7.16 -9.86
CA ALA A 18 9.43 -6.18 -10.07
C ALA A 18 8.89 -4.85 -10.61
N ALA A 19 7.91 -4.89 -11.53
CA ALA A 19 7.25 -3.69 -12.04
C ALA A 19 6.49 -2.94 -10.93
N VAL A 20 5.74 -3.65 -10.09
CA VAL A 20 5.05 -3.07 -8.93
C VAL A 20 6.04 -2.47 -7.95
N HIS A 21 7.12 -3.17 -7.61
CA HIS A 21 8.15 -2.65 -6.70
C HIS A 21 8.80 -1.36 -7.25
N SER A 22 9.22 -1.36 -8.52
CA SER A 22 9.77 -0.17 -9.19
C SER A 22 8.77 1.00 -9.22
N ALA A 23 7.49 0.73 -9.51
CA ALA A 23 6.46 1.76 -9.52
C ALA A 23 6.26 2.37 -8.13
N SER A 24 6.19 1.54 -7.09
CA SER A 24 6.09 1.97 -5.69
C SER A 24 7.27 2.84 -5.27
N ALA A 25 8.50 2.45 -5.61
CA ALA A 25 9.70 3.23 -5.32
C ALA A 25 9.66 4.62 -5.99
N ARG A 26 9.23 4.70 -7.26
CA ARG A 26 9.08 5.97 -7.98
C ARG A 26 8.03 6.87 -7.36
N LEU A 27 6.90 6.30 -6.93
CA LEU A 27 5.83 7.03 -6.23
C LEU A 27 6.31 7.60 -4.90
N LEU A 28 7.03 6.79 -4.11
CA LEU A 28 7.61 7.22 -2.84
C LEU A 28 8.56 8.39 -3.04
N LEU A 29 9.48 8.30 -4.01
CA LEU A 29 10.43 9.38 -4.32
C LEU A 29 9.72 10.68 -4.70
N ARG A 30 8.63 10.62 -5.48
CA ARG A 30 7.84 11.81 -5.82
C ARG A 30 7.16 12.40 -4.59
N ALA A 31 6.59 11.57 -3.73
CA ALA A 31 5.93 12.01 -2.50
C ALA A 31 6.93 12.62 -1.52
N GLN A 32 8.14 12.05 -1.40
CA GLN A 32 9.25 12.59 -0.61
C GLN A 32 9.74 13.94 -1.17
N ALA A 33 9.92 14.04 -2.49
CA ALA A 33 10.29 15.29 -3.15
C ALA A 33 9.24 16.39 -2.95
N GLY A 34 7.96 16.02 -2.84
CA GLY A 34 6.87 16.92 -2.50
C GLY A 34 6.68 17.19 -1.00
N GLY A 35 7.55 16.64 -0.13
CA GLY A 35 7.46 16.79 1.33
C GLY A 35 6.27 16.08 1.97
N GLN A 36 5.56 15.21 1.24
CA GLN A 36 4.34 14.54 1.69
C GLN A 36 4.65 13.26 2.47
N ALA A 37 5.70 12.54 2.05
CA ALA A 37 6.11 11.27 2.64
C ALA A 37 7.29 11.43 3.60
N ARG A 38 7.40 10.52 4.57
CA ARG A 38 8.57 10.39 5.44
C ARG A 38 9.83 10.07 4.63
N THR A 39 10.97 10.62 5.03
CA THR A 39 12.24 10.57 4.29
C THR A 39 13.20 9.48 4.78
N ASP A 40 12.87 8.80 5.87
CA ASP A 40 13.66 7.74 6.51
C ASP A 40 13.24 6.33 6.07
N MET A 41 12.65 6.21 4.88
CA MET A 41 12.27 4.92 4.27
C MET A 41 12.54 4.90 2.77
N ASN A 42 12.73 3.70 2.22
CA ASN A 42 12.96 3.46 0.80
C ASN A 42 11.87 2.59 0.16
N GLY A 43 12.07 2.22 -1.12
CA GLY A 43 11.14 1.39 -1.88
C GLY A 43 10.96 -0.03 -1.34
N ASP A 44 12.02 -0.62 -0.79
CA ASP A 44 11.98 -1.96 -0.18
C ASP A 44 11.14 -1.94 1.11
N ASP A 45 11.31 -0.90 1.94
CA ASP A 45 10.51 -0.71 3.15
C ASP A 45 9.03 -0.58 2.80
N LEU A 46 8.71 0.25 1.79
CA LEU A 46 7.35 0.43 1.31
C LEU A 46 6.76 -0.88 0.78
N PHE A 47 7.50 -1.60 -0.06
CA PHE A 47 7.06 -2.87 -0.62
C PHE A 47 6.83 -3.93 0.47
N GLY A 48 7.73 -3.99 1.47
CA GLY A 48 7.60 -4.87 2.62
C GLY A 48 6.36 -4.56 3.47
N LEU A 49 6.12 -3.28 3.79
CA LEU A 49 4.94 -2.86 4.55
C LEU A 49 3.63 -3.18 3.81
N MET A 50 3.57 -2.93 2.50
CA MET A 50 2.39 -3.24 1.69
C MET A 50 2.16 -4.74 1.56
N SER A 51 3.23 -5.54 1.46
CA SER A 51 3.15 -7.00 1.45
C SER A 51 2.65 -7.56 2.78
N ALA A 52 3.16 -7.03 3.90
CA ALA A 52 2.71 -7.39 5.24
C ALA A 52 1.24 -7.02 5.47
N LEU A 53 0.82 -5.84 5.01
CA LEU A 53 -0.58 -5.40 5.05
C LEU A 53 -1.46 -6.33 4.21
N GLY A 54 -1.05 -6.66 2.98
CA GLY A 54 -1.78 -7.58 2.10
C GLY A 54 -2.00 -8.96 2.74
N TRP A 55 -0.99 -9.50 3.41
CA TRP A 55 -1.14 -10.73 4.19
C TRP A 55 -2.08 -10.56 5.39
N LEU A 56 -1.96 -9.47 6.14
CA LEU A 56 -2.77 -9.21 7.34
C LEU A 56 -4.26 -9.07 7.01
N VAL A 57 -4.62 -8.36 5.93
CA VAL A 57 -6.03 -8.14 5.55
C VAL A 57 -6.69 -9.38 4.93
N ASP A 58 -5.90 -10.34 4.46
CA ASP A 58 -6.39 -11.64 3.96
C ASP A 58 -6.84 -12.58 5.11
N LEU A 59 -6.47 -12.26 6.35
CA LEU A 59 -6.92 -13.02 7.53
C LEU A 59 -8.40 -12.71 7.85
N PRO A 60 -9.27 -13.71 8.03
CA PRO A 60 -10.71 -13.51 8.28
C PRO A 60 -11.03 -12.60 9.48
N ALA A 61 -10.20 -12.64 10.52
CA ALA A 61 -10.36 -11.79 11.72
C ALA A 61 -10.14 -10.29 11.45
N PHE A 62 -9.40 -9.97 10.38
CA PHE A 62 -9.02 -8.59 10.02
C PHE A 62 -9.76 -8.06 8.80
N ALA A 63 -10.56 -8.89 8.11
CA ALA A 63 -11.37 -8.46 6.97
C ALA A 63 -12.25 -7.22 7.28
N PRO A 64 -12.95 -7.12 8.44
CA PRO A 64 -13.73 -5.92 8.75
C PRO A 64 -12.89 -4.65 9.00
N ARG A 65 -11.58 -4.80 9.15
CA ARG A 65 -10.61 -3.74 9.49
C ARG A 65 -9.68 -3.37 8.34
N ALA A 66 -9.81 -4.01 7.17
CA ALA A 66 -8.89 -3.83 6.05
C ALA A 66 -8.72 -2.35 5.65
N ASP A 67 -9.83 -1.61 5.53
CA ASP A 67 -9.81 -0.17 5.19
C ASP A 67 -9.10 0.66 6.25
N HIS A 68 -9.37 0.38 7.53
CA HIS A 68 -8.78 1.12 8.64
C HIS A 68 -7.27 0.86 8.75
N LEU A 69 -6.83 -0.38 8.61
CA LEU A 69 -5.42 -0.75 8.62
C LEU A 69 -4.66 -0.12 7.45
N SER A 70 -5.27 -0.13 6.26
CA SER A 70 -4.72 0.54 5.08
C SER A 70 -4.57 2.04 5.31
N HIS A 71 -5.56 2.68 5.95
CA HIS A 71 -5.50 4.09 6.28
C HIS A 71 -4.41 4.41 7.31
N ILE A 72 -4.22 3.56 8.34
CA ILE A 72 -3.14 3.72 9.33
C ILE A 72 -1.78 3.67 8.63
N VAL A 73 -1.54 2.65 7.82
CA VAL A 73 -0.26 2.49 7.10
C VAL A 73 -0.02 3.68 6.16
N ALA A 74 -1.03 4.09 5.39
CA ALA A 74 -0.92 5.24 4.50
C ALA A 74 -0.62 6.53 5.25
N SER A 75 -1.30 6.78 6.38
CA SER A 75 -1.07 7.98 7.21
C SER A 75 0.32 8.00 7.85
N ALA A 76 0.85 6.83 8.21
CA ALA A 76 2.20 6.72 8.74
C ALA A 76 3.29 6.96 7.68
N ILE A 77 3.02 6.61 6.42
CA ILE A 77 3.94 6.83 5.29
C ILE A 77 3.85 8.28 4.80
N LEU A 78 2.64 8.86 4.78
CA LEU A 78 2.31 10.17 4.23
C LEU A 78 1.87 11.15 5.33
N PRO A 79 2.72 11.48 6.33
CA PRO A 79 2.31 12.25 7.51
C PRO A 79 1.89 13.68 7.19
N ASN A 80 2.31 14.23 6.04
CA ASN A 80 2.01 15.60 5.63
C ASN A 80 0.96 15.67 4.52
N LEU A 81 0.38 14.53 4.11
CA LEU A 81 -0.71 14.54 3.14
C LEU A 81 -1.98 15.06 3.86
N PRO A 82 -2.64 16.11 3.34
CA PRO A 82 -3.91 16.54 3.89
C PRO A 82 -4.88 15.36 3.90
N SER A 83 -5.45 15.05 5.06
CA SER A 83 -6.45 14.00 5.18
C SER A 83 -7.64 14.34 4.29
N HIS A 84 -7.71 13.75 3.09
CA HIS A 84 -8.94 13.67 2.34
C HIS A 84 -9.88 12.77 3.14
N GLY A 85 -10.65 13.39 4.04
CA GLY A 85 -11.74 12.70 4.71
C GLY A 85 -12.58 12.02 3.63
N VAL A 86 -12.74 10.70 3.75
CA VAL A 86 -13.70 9.94 2.94
C VAL A 86 -15.03 10.67 3.08
N ALA A 87 -15.42 11.42 2.07
CA ALA A 87 -16.73 12.05 2.04
C ALA A 87 -17.75 10.90 2.06
N LYS A 88 -18.40 10.70 3.21
CA LYS A 88 -19.55 9.80 3.29
C LYS A 88 -20.54 10.30 2.25
N GLN A 89 -20.76 9.50 1.20
CA GLN A 89 -21.79 9.78 0.22
C GLN A 89 -23.12 9.86 0.97
N PRO A 90 -23.87 10.99 0.90
CA PRO A 90 -25.16 11.07 1.55
C PRO A 90 -26.08 10.01 0.93
N ALA A 91 -26.66 9.17 1.79
CA ALA A 91 -27.65 8.18 1.39
C ALA A 91 -28.77 8.89 0.62
N LYS A 92 -29.04 8.44 -0.61
CA LYS A 92 -30.18 8.93 -1.40
C LYS A 92 -31.47 8.64 -0.61
N PRO A 93 -32.38 9.61 -0.42
CA PRO A 93 -33.70 9.31 0.09
C PRO A 93 -34.41 8.43 -0.95
N GLY A 94 -34.92 7.28 -0.49
CA GLY A 94 -35.76 6.40 -1.30
C GLY A 94 -36.99 7.14 -1.83
N ARG A 95 -37.34 6.85 -3.07
CA ARG A 95 -38.65 7.18 -3.65
C ARG A 95 -39.65 6.11 -3.29
#